data_AF-A0A1H6E3X7-F1
#
_entry.id   AF-A0A1H6E3X7-F1
#
_cell.length_a   1.000
_cell.length_b   1.000
_cell.length_c   1.000
_cell.angle_alpha   90.00
_cell.angle_beta   90.00
_cell.angle_gamma   90.00
#
_symmetry.space_group_name_H-M   'P 1'
#
loop_
_entity.id
_entity.type
_entity.pdbx_description
1 polymer ?
#
loop_
_entity_poly.entity_id
_entity_poly.type
_entity_poly.pdbx_seq_one_letter_code
_entity_poly.pdbx_strand_id
1 'polypeptide(L)'
;MASQFAAAAFRVVTAPGESVVISIGGRTAPMRTAPIDPMALTNFVWIRASALALITASRERLDPLLSVDPDDFTSEWDLPVHHAYHVALRAYLRGEPSRTAMNRALNAAEDIRMNRPDFLGPFAVLLSQLVAGDREGLVAALADALEEFRDHYSVGDRKDDSTRQVHLGVLALTCHARWDLGWEIPVNSAYLPTAILEAGPRDR
;
A
#
# COMPACT_ATOMS: atom_id res chain seq x y z
N MET A 1 2.44 0.80 16.37
CA MET A 1 2.74 -0.63 16.64
C MET A 1 2.46 -1.54 15.45
N ALA A 2 1.28 -1.50 14.81
CA ALA A 2 0.99 -2.38 13.65
C ALA A 2 2.05 -2.31 12.53
N SER A 3 2.51 -1.11 12.16
CA SER A 3 3.60 -0.91 11.20
C SER A 3 4.90 -1.62 11.61
N GLN A 4 5.27 -1.59 12.90
CA GLN A 4 6.47 -2.24 13.42
C GLN A 4 6.35 -3.76 13.40
N PHE A 5 5.17 -4.30 13.75
CA PHE A 5 4.94 -5.74 13.73
C PHE A 5 5.04 -6.28 12.29
N ALA A 6 4.39 -5.62 11.34
CA ALA A 6 4.45 -6.01 9.94
C ALA A 6 5.90 -5.94 9.39
N ALA A 7 6.61 -4.83 9.63
CA ALA A 7 8.00 -4.70 9.21
C ALA A 7 8.93 -5.75 9.85
N ALA A 8 8.71 -6.09 11.14
CA ALA A 8 9.46 -7.13 11.81
C ALA A 8 9.27 -8.51 11.17
N ALA A 9 8.04 -8.87 10.78
CA ALA A 9 7.76 -10.12 10.06
C ALA A 9 8.54 -10.20 8.73
N PHE A 10 8.58 -9.11 7.97
CA PHE A 10 9.35 -9.07 6.72
C PHE A 10 10.86 -9.09 6.94
N ARG A 11 11.37 -8.42 7.98
CA ARG A 11 12.79 -8.51 8.35
C ARG A 11 13.21 -9.94 8.70
N VAL A 12 12.35 -10.72 9.31
CA VAL A 12 12.65 -12.12 9.70
C VAL A 12 12.84 -13.01 8.49
N VAL A 13 12.08 -12.78 7.42
CA VAL A 13 12.16 -13.61 6.21
C VAL A 13 13.16 -13.11 5.16
N THR A 14 13.59 -11.85 5.26
CA THR A 14 14.53 -11.24 4.30
C THR A 14 15.94 -11.07 4.84
N ALA A 15 16.14 -11.13 6.16
CA ALA A 15 17.45 -10.91 6.75
C ALA A 15 18.45 -12.02 6.36
N PRO A 16 19.71 -11.65 6.07
CA PRO A 16 20.75 -12.64 5.88
C PRO A 16 21.11 -13.32 7.21
N GLY A 17 21.42 -14.62 7.17
CA GLY A 17 21.89 -15.39 8.32
C GLY A 17 20.77 -16.06 9.12
N GLU A 18 21.09 -16.53 10.33
CA GLU A 18 20.19 -17.35 11.17
C GLU A 18 19.35 -16.54 12.18
N SER A 19 19.69 -15.26 12.39
CA SER A 19 18.95 -14.40 13.31
C SER A 19 18.99 -12.92 12.93
N VAL A 20 17.95 -12.19 13.31
CA VAL A 20 17.81 -10.74 13.10
C VAL A 20 17.27 -10.07 14.36
N VAL A 21 17.76 -8.87 14.67
CA VAL A 21 17.19 -8.05 15.76
C VAL A 21 15.97 -7.29 15.25
N ILE A 22 14.84 -7.42 15.95
CA ILE A 22 13.60 -6.71 15.65
C ILE A 22 13.19 -5.77 16.79
N SER A 23 12.48 -4.70 16.45
CA SER A 23 11.98 -3.70 17.40
C SER A 23 10.47 -3.57 17.32
N ILE A 24 9.76 -3.84 18.42
CA ILE A 24 8.30 -3.70 18.52
C ILE A 24 7.98 -2.96 19.82
N GLY A 25 7.26 -1.84 19.72
CA GLY A 25 6.84 -1.05 20.89
C GLY A 25 8.00 -0.57 21.77
N GLY A 26 9.14 -0.22 21.16
CA GLY A 26 10.35 0.21 21.88
C GLY A 26 11.17 -0.92 22.51
N ARG A 27 10.77 -2.18 22.35
CA ARG A 27 11.51 -3.35 22.82
C ARG A 27 12.26 -4.00 21.66
N THR A 28 13.55 -4.25 21.85
CA THR A 28 14.43 -4.94 20.90
C THR A 28 14.67 -6.38 21.34
N ALA A 29 14.57 -7.34 20.43
CA ALA A 29 14.91 -8.74 20.70
C ALA A 29 15.48 -9.44 19.46
N PRO A 30 16.42 -10.39 19.61
CA PRO A 30 16.83 -11.26 18.51
C PRO A 30 15.71 -12.27 18.20
N MET A 31 15.47 -12.51 16.91
CA MET A 31 14.56 -13.53 16.42
C MET A 31 15.25 -14.38 15.36
N ARG A 32 14.96 -15.68 15.33
CA ARG A 32 15.48 -16.56 14.27
C ARG A 32 14.88 -16.14 12.93
N THR A 33 15.70 -16.15 11.89
CA THR A 33 15.20 -15.98 10.53
C THR A 33 14.37 -17.19 10.13
N ALA A 34 13.46 -16.99 9.18
CA ALA A 34 12.58 -18.05 8.68
C ALA A 34 12.48 -17.95 7.16
N PRO A 35 12.23 -19.04 6.43
CA PRO A 35 11.90 -18.96 5.02
C PRO A 35 10.60 -18.18 4.80
N ILE A 36 10.41 -17.65 3.59
CA ILE A 36 9.11 -17.09 3.19
C ILE A 36 8.08 -18.23 3.18
N ASP A 37 6.98 -18.03 3.91
CA ASP A 37 5.81 -18.89 3.88
C ASP A 37 4.67 -18.13 3.17
N PRO A 38 4.26 -18.53 1.96
CA PRO A 38 3.20 -17.87 1.20
C PRO A 38 1.85 -17.86 1.92
N MET A 39 1.62 -18.74 2.91
CA MET A 39 0.41 -18.70 3.74
C MET A 39 0.47 -17.64 4.83
N ALA A 40 1.66 -17.34 5.36
CA ALA A 40 1.87 -16.36 6.41
C ALA A 40 2.15 -14.94 5.86
N LEU A 41 2.81 -14.86 4.71
CA LEU A 41 3.14 -13.62 4.01
C LEU A 41 2.43 -13.61 2.66
N THR A 42 1.16 -13.23 2.69
CA THR A 42 0.35 -13.10 1.48
C THR A 42 0.50 -11.72 0.83
N ASN A 43 0.05 -11.61 -0.41
CA ASN A 43 -0.22 -10.35 -1.12
C ASN A 43 -0.90 -9.30 -0.23
N PHE A 44 -1.91 -9.71 0.56
CA PHE A 44 -2.64 -8.82 1.47
C PHE A 44 -1.79 -8.30 2.63
N VAL A 45 -0.94 -9.17 3.20
CA VAL A 45 -0.03 -8.78 4.29
C VAL A 45 1.00 -7.78 3.77
N TRP A 46 1.57 -8.02 2.59
CA TRP A 46 2.53 -7.12 1.96
C TRP A 46 1.95 -5.73 1.70
N ILE A 47 0.80 -5.64 1.02
CA ILE A 47 0.23 -4.32 0.68
C ILE A 47 -0.16 -3.52 1.93
N ARG A 48 -0.67 -4.19 2.98
CA ARG A 48 -1.00 -3.55 4.24
C ARG A 48 0.26 -3.06 4.98
N ALA A 49 1.33 -3.85 4.97
CA ALA A 49 2.61 -3.46 5.55
C ALA A 49 3.21 -2.24 4.83
N SER A 50 3.19 -2.26 3.49
CA SER A 50 3.67 -1.16 2.64
C SER A 50 2.86 0.11 2.87
N ALA A 51 1.53 0.00 2.94
CA ALA A 51 0.68 1.14 3.25
C ALA A 51 1.00 1.75 4.63
N LEU A 52 1.16 0.92 5.66
CA LEU A 52 1.50 1.38 7.00
C LEU A 52 2.91 2.01 7.07
N ALA A 53 3.87 1.52 6.30
CA ALA A 53 5.21 2.10 6.21
C ALA A 53 5.16 3.50 5.57
N LEU A 54 4.38 3.68 4.49
CA LEU A 54 4.16 4.97 3.84
C LEU A 54 3.39 5.96 4.72
N ILE A 55 2.33 5.51 5.40
CA ILE A 55 1.55 6.32 6.35
C ILE A 55 2.39 6.77 7.56
N THR A 56 3.48 6.07 7.86
CA THR A 56 4.41 6.46 8.92
C THR A 56 5.70 7.08 8.39
N ALA A 57 5.80 7.30 7.08
CA ALA A 57 7.01 7.77 6.38
C ALA A 57 8.30 7.04 6.80
N SER A 58 8.19 5.75 7.11
CA SER A 58 9.25 4.98 7.76
C SER A 58 10.05 4.20 6.72
N ARG A 59 11.10 4.81 6.16
CA ARG A 59 11.95 4.14 5.15
C ARG A 59 12.58 2.84 5.67
N GLU A 60 13.05 2.84 6.92
CA GLU A 60 13.58 1.63 7.60
C GLU A 60 12.60 0.44 7.56
N ARG A 61 11.29 0.71 7.64
CA ARG A 61 10.25 -0.32 7.60
C ARG A 61 9.85 -0.68 6.18
N LEU A 62 10.01 0.24 5.24
CA LEU A 62 9.69 0.03 3.84
C LEU A 62 10.76 -0.81 3.13
N ASP A 63 12.05 -0.61 3.44
CA ASP A 63 13.15 -1.28 2.72
C ASP A 63 13.05 -2.82 2.72
N PRO A 64 12.78 -3.50 3.86
CA PRO A 64 12.61 -4.97 3.87
C PRO A 64 11.37 -5.44 3.08
N LEU A 65 10.35 -4.60 2.95
CA LEU A 65 9.16 -4.92 2.14
C LEU A 65 9.50 -4.89 0.65
N LEU A 66 10.34 -3.94 0.24
CA LEU A 66 10.76 -3.76 -1.14
C LEU A 66 11.85 -4.76 -1.59
N SER A 67 12.47 -5.49 -0.66
CA SER A 67 13.41 -6.56 -1.00
C SER A 67 12.72 -7.86 -1.41
N VAL A 68 11.48 -8.10 -0.99
CA VAL A 68 10.70 -9.29 -1.40
C VAL A 68 10.18 -9.12 -2.83
N ASP A 69 10.21 -10.19 -3.62
CA ASP A 69 9.62 -10.19 -4.95
C ASP A 69 8.10 -10.42 -4.84
N PRO A 70 7.25 -9.65 -5.54
CA PRO A 70 5.82 -9.91 -5.56
C PRO A 70 5.42 -11.32 -5.98
N ASP A 71 6.27 -12.02 -6.73
CA ASP A 71 6.06 -13.43 -7.08
C ASP A 71 6.13 -14.36 -5.85
N ASP A 72 6.91 -14.01 -4.81
CA ASP A 72 7.16 -14.84 -3.62
C ASP A 72 5.94 -14.99 -2.70
N PHE A 73 4.95 -14.09 -2.80
CA PHE A 73 3.74 -14.08 -1.99
C PHE A 73 2.46 -14.27 -2.81
N THR A 74 2.59 -14.77 -4.03
CA THR A 74 1.45 -15.19 -4.85
C THR A 74 0.77 -16.43 -4.29
N SER A 75 -0.56 -16.41 -4.29
CA SER A 75 -1.41 -17.54 -3.93
C SER A 75 -2.40 -17.83 -5.07
N GLU A 76 -2.93 -19.05 -5.11
CA GLU A 76 -3.95 -19.43 -6.09
C GLU A 76 -5.25 -18.60 -6.00
N TRP A 77 -5.44 -17.92 -4.86
CA TRP A 77 -6.61 -17.08 -4.59
C TRP A 77 -6.41 -15.62 -5.02
N ASP A 78 -5.21 -15.25 -5.49
CA ASP A 78 -4.92 -13.89 -5.87
C ASP A 78 -5.48 -13.54 -7.25
N LEU A 79 -6.20 -12.42 -7.30
CA LEU A 79 -6.63 -11.86 -8.57
C LEU A 79 -5.41 -11.25 -9.29
N PRO A 80 -5.29 -11.46 -10.62
CA PRO A 80 -4.17 -10.92 -11.42
C PRO A 80 -3.95 -9.41 -11.26
N VAL A 81 -5.02 -8.65 -10.99
CA VAL A 81 -4.96 -7.20 -10.74
C VAL A 81 -4.12 -6.84 -9.51
N HIS A 82 -4.16 -7.64 -8.44
CA HIS A 82 -3.37 -7.38 -7.24
C HIS A 82 -1.89 -7.56 -7.51
N HIS A 83 -1.52 -8.66 -8.15
CA HIS A 83 -0.13 -8.92 -8.53
C HIS A 83 0.43 -7.83 -9.44
N ALA A 84 -0.29 -7.49 -10.52
CA ALA A 84 0.14 -6.44 -11.44
C ALA A 84 0.33 -5.09 -10.72
N TYR A 85 -0.59 -4.74 -9.81
CA TYR A 85 -0.48 -3.54 -9.00
C TYR A 85 0.71 -3.57 -8.04
N HIS A 86 1.00 -4.70 -7.38
CA HIS A 86 2.14 -4.83 -6.46
C HIS A 86 3.48 -4.70 -7.18
N VAL A 87 3.62 -5.30 -8.37
CA VAL A 87 4.81 -5.12 -9.21
C VAL A 87 5.02 -3.65 -9.57
N ALA A 88 3.96 -2.95 -9.99
CA ALA A 88 4.02 -1.53 -10.32
C ALA A 88 4.39 -0.66 -9.11
N LEU A 89 3.75 -0.90 -7.96
CA LEU A 89 4.00 -0.17 -6.72
C LEU A 89 5.42 -0.37 -6.22
N ARG A 90 5.91 -1.61 -6.20
CA ARG A 90 7.28 -1.92 -5.77
C ARG A 90 8.30 -1.26 -6.67
N ALA A 91 8.14 -1.36 -8.00
CA ALA A 91 9.05 -0.71 -8.95
C ALA A 91 9.09 0.82 -8.73
N TYR A 92 7.92 1.45 -8.57
CA TYR A 92 7.81 2.87 -8.26
C TYR A 92 8.54 3.24 -6.95
N LEU A 93 8.28 2.53 -5.85
CA LEU A 93 8.86 2.82 -4.54
C LEU A 93 10.37 2.56 -4.44
N ARG A 94 10.90 1.72 -5.33
CA ARG A 94 12.35 1.47 -5.50
C ARG A 94 13.03 2.49 -6.42
N GLY A 95 12.28 3.38 -7.07
CA GLY A 95 12.81 4.29 -8.08
C GLY A 95 13.23 3.58 -9.37
N GLU A 96 12.69 2.39 -9.62
CA GLU A 96 12.94 1.60 -10.82
C GLU A 96 12.00 2.02 -11.97
N PRO A 97 12.36 1.76 -13.24
CA PRO A 97 11.46 2.00 -14.37
C PRO A 97 10.14 1.24 -14.20
N SER A 98 9.06 1.96 -13.88
CA SER A 98 7.77 1.38 -13.51
C SER A 98 6.69 1.48 -14.60
N ARG A 99 6.92 2.24 -15.68
CA ARG A 99 5.91 2.52 -16.72
C ARG A 99 5.28 1.26 -17.32
N THR A 100 6.10 0.26 -17.67
CA THR A 100 5.59 -1.00 -18.25
C THR A 100 4.76 -1.79 -17.23
N ALA A 101 5.21 -1.86 -15.98
CA ALA A 101 4.46 -2.50 -14.91
C ALA A 101 3.14 -1.76 -14.61
N MET A 102 3.18 -0.43 -14.63
CA MET A 102 2.01 0.42 -14.44
C MET A 102 0.97 0.20 -15.55
N ASN A 103 1.38 0.12 -16.82
CA ASN A 103 0.46 -0.18 -17.91
C ASN A 103 -0.22 -1.55 -17.73
N ARG A 104 0.51 -2.56 -17.24
CA ARG A 104 -0.10 -3.88 -16.92
C ARG A 104 -1.11 -3.76 -15.79
N ALA A 105 -0.80 -3.01 -14.73
CA ALA A 105 -1.71 -2.79 -13.62
C ALA A 105 -2.99 -2.04 -14.04
N LEU A 106 -2.87 -1.02 -14.91
CA LEU A 106 -4.02 -0.32 -15.48
C LEU A 106 -4.89 -1.25 -16.33
N ASN A 107 -4.28 -2.04 -17.21
CA ASN A 107 -5.03 -2.98 -18.04
C ASN A 107 -5.75 -4.05 -17.20
N ALA A 108 -5.10 -4.56 -16.15
CA ALA A 108 -5.71 -5.53 -15.24
C ALA A 108 -6.84 -4.92 -14.40
N ALA A 109 -6.70 -3.65 -13.99
CA ALA A 109 -7.77 -2.93 -13.30
C ALA A 109 -8.98 -2.71 -14.20
N GLU A 110 -8.76 -2.36 -15.46
CA GLU A 110 -9.84 -2.19 -16.45
C GLU A 110 -10.56 -3.51 -16.73
N ASP A 111 -9.82 -4.59 -16.94
CA ASP A 111 -10.39 -5.93 -17.15
C ASP A 111 -11.26 -6.37 -15.97
N ILE A 112 -10.79 -6.17 -14.74
CA ILE A 112 -11.57 -6.48 -13.54
C ILE A 112 -12.81 -5.60 -13.44
N ARG A 113 -12.71 -4.29 -13.72
CA ARG A 113 -13.86 -3.38 -13.71
C ARG A 113 -14.97 -3.84 -14.66
N MET A 114 -14.59 -4.34 -15.84
CA MET A 114 -15.54 -4.82 -16.86
C MET A 114 -16.19 -6.16 -16.48
N ASN A 115 -15.44 -7.06 -15.84
CA ASN A 115 -15.92 -8.42 -15.53
C ASN A 115 -16.51 -8.57 -14.12
N ARG A 116 -16.15 -7.67 -13.20
CA ARG A 116 -16.47 -7.69 -11.76
C ARG A 116 -16.74 -6.25 -11.28
N PRO A 117 -17.84 -5.60 -11.74
CA PRO A 117 -18.09 -4.18 -11.47
C PRO A 117 -18.35 -3.87 -9.99
N ASP A 118 -18.64 -4.88 -9.17
CA ASP A 118 -18.79 -4.78 -7.72
C ASP A 118 -17.46 -4.85 -6.97
N PHE A 119 -16.36 -5.20 -7.64
CA PHE A 119 -15.06 -5.33 -7.03
C PHE A 119 -14.39 -3.96 -6.88
N LEU A 120 -14.17 -3.56 -5.63
CA LEU A 120 -13.33 -2.39 -5.33
C LEU A 120 -11.87 -2.79 -5.50
N GLY A 121 -11.31 -2.46 -6.66
CA GLY A 121 -9.95 -2.81 -7.02
C GLY A 121 -8.88 -1.95 -6.37
N PRO A 122 -7.60 -2.32 -6.52
CA PRO A 122 -6.53 -1.40 -6.18
C PRO A 122 -6.68 -0.16 -7.08
N PHE A 123 -6.53 1.03 -6.48
CA PHE A 123 -6.64 2.31 -7.20
C PHE A 123 -5.43 2.56 -8.10
N ALA A 124 -5.30 1.77 -9.17
CA ALA A 124 -4.19 1.79 -10.11
C ALA A 124 -4.04 3.15 -10.80
N VAL A 125 -5.14 3.85 -11.06
CA VAL A 125 -5.12 5.21 -11.61
C VAL A 125 -4.41 6.16 -10.66
N LEU A 126 -4.64 6.08 -9.35
CA LEU A 126 -3.96 6.93 -8.38
C LEU A 126 -2.43 6.72 -8.40
N LEU A 127 -1.99 5.45 -8.46
CA LEU A 127 -0.57 5.12 -8.58
C LEU A 127 0.03 5.60 -9.92
N SER A 128 -0.73 5.54 -11.02
CA SER A 128 -0.21 5.95 -12.34
C SER A 128 0.13 7.44 -12.38
N GLN A 129 -0.61 8.29 -11.64
CA GLN A 129 -0.31 9.72 -11.55
C GLN A 129 0.99 9.99 -10.79
N LEU A 130 1.28 9.21 -9.75
CA LEU A 130 2.58 9.24 -9.07
C LEU A 130 3.72 8.84 -10.02
N VAL A 131 3.54 7.75 -10.78
CA VAL A 131 4.52 7.29 -11.78
C VAL A 131 4.73 8.33 -12.88
N ALA A 132 3.70 9.07 -13.26
CA ALA A 132 3.76 10.14 -14.25
C ALA A 132 4.37 11.44 -13.71
N GLY A 133 4.44 11.61 -12.38
CA GLY A 133 4.77 12.88 -11.75
C GLY A 133 3.66 13.94 -11.94
N ASP A 134 2.44 13.50 -12.21
CA ASP A 134 1.29 14.38 -12.48
C ASP A 134 0.53 14.69 -11.18
N ARG A 135 0.82 15.86 -10.61
CA ARG A 135 0.18 16.32 -9.37
C ARG A 135 -1.32 16.61 -9.56
N GLU A 136 -1.70 17.25 -10.66
CA GLU A 136 -3.09 17.62 -10.92
C GLU A 136 -3.92 16.36 -11.19
N GLY A 137 -3.38 15.45 -12.01
CA GLY A 137 -3.93 14.13 -12.23
C GLY A 137 -4.09 13.34 -10.93
N LEU A 138 -3.11 13.39 -10.03
CA LEU A 138 -3.20 12.73 -8.71
C LEU A 138 -4.38 13.25 -7.90
N VAL A 139 -4.57 14.57 -7.84
CA VAL A 139 -5.66 15.19 -7.08
C VAL A 139 -7.02 14.77 -7.63
N ALA A 140 -7.18 14.74 -8.96
CA ALA A 140 -8.40 14.26 -9.61
C ALA A 140 -8.63 12.77 -9.31
N ALA A 141 -7.62 11.93 -9.54
CA ALA A 141 -7.71 10.48 -9.27
C ALA A 141 -7.96 10.16 -7.79
N LEU A 142 -7.48 10.99 -6.87
CA LEU A 142 -7.74 10.86 -5.44
C LEU A 142 -9.21 11.16 -5.12
N ALA A 143 -9.77 12.21 -5.70
CA ALA A 143 -11.19 12.54 -5.53
C ALA A 143 -12.07 11.38 -6.04
N ASP A 144 -11.79 10.88 -7.24
CA ASP A 144 -12.51 9.74 -7.84
C ASP A 144 -12.40 8.48 -6.97
N ALA A 145 -11.19 8.16 -6.49
CA ALA A 145 -10.97 6.98 -5.63
C ALA A 145 -11.75 7.06 -4.30
N LEU A 146 -11.84 8.25 -3.70
CA LEU A 146 -12.58 8.45 -2.46
C LEU A 146 -14.09 8.41 -2.69
N GLU A 147 -14.57 8.90 -3.84
CA GLU A 147 -15.96 8.80 -4.24
C GLU A 147 -16.36 7.34 -4.52
N GLU A 148 -15.57 6.60 -5.29
CA GLU A 148 -15.79 5.17 -5.56
C GLU A 148 -15.79 4.35 -4.26
N PHE A 149 -14.85 4.63 -3.35
CA PHE A 149 -14.80 3.99 -2.04
C PHE A 149 -16.07 4.28 -1.22
N ARG A 150 -16.51 5.54 -1.17
CA ARG A 150 -17.74 5.93 -0.49
C ARG A 150 -18.93 5.18 -1.06
N ASP A 151 -19.09 5.18 -2.38
CA ASP A 151 -20.25 4.59 -3.04
C ASP A 151 -20.30 3.08 -2.83
N HIS A 152 -19.14 2.39 -2.85
CA HIS A 152 -19.04 0.96 -2.55
C HIS A 152 -19.48 0.62 -1.12
N TYR A 153 -19.12 1.44 -0.13
CA TYR A 153 -19.42 1.18 1.28
C TYR A 153 -20.72 1.83 1.80
N SER A 154 -21.38 2.67 0.99
CA SER A 154 -22.64 3.31 1.37
C SER A 154 -23.88 2.41 1.19
N VAL A 155 -23.72 1.19 0.66
CA VAL A 155 -24.81 0.29 0.29
C VAL A 155 -24.94 -0.92 1.23
N GLY A 156 -26.15 -1.12 1.78
CA GLY A 156 -26.56 -2.30 2.56
C GLY A 156 -25.86 -2.44 3.91
N ASP A 157 -25.66 -3.69 4.36
CA ASP A 157 -25.01 -4.03 5.65
C ASP A 157 -23.54 -3.58 5.75
N ARG A 158 -22.95 -3.06 4.66
CA ARG A 158 -21.57 -2.54 4.62
C ARG A 158 -21.41 -1.20 5.34
N LYS A 159 -22.51 -0.50 5.64
CA LYS A 159 -22.54 0.85 6.23
C LYS A 159 -22.04 0.88 7.68
N ASP A 160 -22.25 -0.19 8.44
CA ASP A 160 -21.94 -0.25 9.87
C ASP A 160 -20.55 -0.84 10.19
N ASP A 161 -19.76 -1.20 9.16
CA ASP A 161 -18.41 -1.73 9.36
C ASP A 161 -17.40 -0.59 9.60
N SER A 162 -17.18 -0.27 10.88
CA SER A 162 -16.18 0.70 11.33
C SER A 162 -14.76 0.43 10.83
N THR A 163 -14.42 -0.79 10.42
CA THR A 163 -13.10 -1.13 9.87
C THR A 163 -12.92 -0.71 8.41
N ARG A 164 -13.97 -0.22 7.75
CA ARG A 164 -14.00 0.15 6.33
C ARG A 164 -14.22 1.65 6.10
N GLN A 165 -13.85 2.47 7.08
CA GLN A 165 -13.96 3.94 6.99
C GLN A 165 -12.83 4.58 6.17
N VAL A 166 -11.71 3.89 5.94
CA VAL A 166 -10.55 4.45 5.24
C VAL A 166 -9.89 3.37 4.38
N HIS A 167 -9.63 3.69 3.10
CA HIS A 167 -8.81 2.83 2.25
C HIS A 167 -7.32 3.05 2.54
N LEU A 168 -6.66 2.08 3.19
CA LEU A 168 -5.26 2.21 3.58
C LEU A 168 -4.32 2.50 2.40
N GLY A 169 -4.57 1.90 1.24
CA GLY A 169 -3.77 2.17 0.03
C GLY A 169 -3.89 3.61 -0.46
N VAL A 170 -5.10 4.20 -0.42
CA VAL A 170 -5.33 5.59 -0.86
C VAL A 170 -4.65 6.54 0.10
N LEU A 171 -4.86 6.33 1.40
CA LEU A 171 -4.21 7.12 2.44
C LEU A 171 -2.69 7.05 2.33
N ALA A 172 -2.13 5.86 2.12
CA ALA A 172 -0.69 5.65 1.96
C ALA A 172 -0.09 6.42 0.77
N LEU A 173 -0.70 6.32 -0.40
CA LEU A 173 -0.23 7.05 -1.59
C LEU A 173 -0.37 8.57 -1.40
N THR A 174 -1.42 9.02 -0.71
CA THR A 174 -1.63 10.44 -0.39
C THR A 174 -0.57 10.96 0.59
N CYS A 175 -0.28 10.20 1.65
CA CYS A 175 0.78 10.51 2.61
C CYS A 175 2.15 10.59 1.90
N HIS A 176 2.44 9.64 1.03
CA HIS A 176 3.67 9.62 0.24
C HIS A 176 3.79 10.87 -0.65
N ALA A 177 2.75 11.21 -1.42
CA ALA A 177 2.73 12.42 -2.24
C ALA A 177 2.97 13.69 -1.40
N ARG A 178 2.34 13.78 -0.23
CA ARG A 178 2.45 14.96 0.63
C ARG A 178 3.81 15.09 1.29
N TRP A 179 4.34 14.03 1.90
CA TRP A 179 5.50 14.13 2.78
C TRP A 179 6.83 13.82 2.11
N ASP A 180 6.83 12.90 1.14
CA ASP A 180 8.05 12.51 0.44
C ASP A 180 8.24 13.34 -0.84
N LEU A 181 7.15 13.63 -1.57
CA LEU A 181 7.21 14.45 -2.79
C LEU A 181 6.92 15.94 -2.53
N GLY A 182 6.42 16.30 -1.35
CA GLY A 182 6.10 17.68 -0.99
C GLY A 182 4.90 18.27 -1.73
N TRP A 183 4.02 17.43 -2.29
CA TRP A 183 2.86 17.89 -3.03
C TRP A 183 1.77 18.37 -2.08
N GLU A 184 1.18 19.53 -2.39
CA GLU A 184 -0.03 19.96 -1.70
C GLU A 184 -1.25 19.22 -2.28
N ILE A 185 -2.06 18.68 -1.37
CA ILE A 185 -3.25 17.87 -1.65
C ILE A 185 -4.46 18.63 -1.10
N PRO A 186 -5.21 19.37 -1.95
CA PRO A 186 -6.34 20.19 -1.52
C PRO A 186 -7.66 19.40 -1.38
N VAL A 187 -7.60 18.07 -1.32
CA VAL A 187 -8.78 17.20 -1.21
C VAL A 187 -9.23 17.11 0.24
N ASN A 188 -10.49 17.46 0.50
CA ASN A 188 -11.13 17.30 1.81
C ASN A 188 -12.25 16.25 1.70
N SER A 189 -12.15 15.17 2.47
CA SER A 189 -13.12 14.08 2.50
C SER A 189 -13.15 13.43 3.87
N ALA A 190 -14.34 13.03 4.34
CA ALA A 190 -14.48 12.26 5.58
C ALA A 190 -13.77 10.89 5.52
N TYR A 191 -13.51 10.38 4.30
CA TYR A 191 -12.80 9.13 4.05
C TYR A 191 -11.27 9.32 3.92
N LEU A 192 -10.79 10.57 4.04
CA LEU A 192 -9.38 10.94 4.04
C LEU A 192 -9.03 11.69 5.34
N PRO A 193 -8.51 11.01 6.37
CA PRO A 193 -8.27 11.62 7.67
C PRO A 193 -7.24 12.76 7.63
N THR A 194 -7.71 14.01 7.54
CA THR A 194 -6.85 15.21 7.42
C THR A 194 -5.87 15.33 8.58
N ALA A 195 -6.29 14.97 9.80
CA ALA A 195 -5.43 15.00 10.98
C ALA A 195 -4.17 14.11 10.82
N ILE A 196 -4.26 13.01 10.06
CA ILE A 196 -3.08 12.18 9.75
C ILE A 196 -2.16 12.96 8.81
N LEU A 197 -2.69 13.54 7.73
CA LEU A 197 -1.92 14.31 6.74
C LEU A 197 -1.22 15.54 7.34
N GLU A 198 -1.87 16.18 8.31
CA GLU A 198 -1.36 17.35 9.04
C GLU A 198 -0.33 17.00 10.12
N ALA A 199 -0.51 15.87 10.83
CA ALA A 199 0.42 15.46 11.88
C ALA A 199 1.84 15.21 11.36
N GLY A 200 1.99 14.88 10.08
CA GLY A 200 3.28 14.63 9.44
C GLY A 200 3.99 13.38 9.94
N PRO A 201 5.18 13.06 9.37
CA PRO A 201 6.06 12.03 9.91
C PRO A 201 6.40 12.34 11.37
N ARG A 202 6.12 11.41 12.28
CA ARG A 202 6.66 11.47 13.64
C ARG A 202 8.07 10.89 13.59
N ASP A 203 9.05 11.75 13.87
CA ASP A 203 10.51 11.50 13.88
C ASP A 203 11.17 11.52 12.48
N ARG A 204 11.83 12.64 12.15
CA ARG A 204 12.94 12.72 11.19
C ARG A 204 14.23 12.98 11.96
#